data_AF-A0A357NCY6-F1
#
_entry.id   AF-A0A357NCY6-F1
#
_cell.length_a   1.000
_cell.length_b   1.000
_cell.length_c   1.000
_cell.angle_alpha   90.00
_cell.angle_beta   90.00
_cell.angle_gamma   90.00
#
_symmetry.space_group_name_H-M   'P 1'
#
loop_
_entity.id
_entity.type
_entity.pdbx_description
1 polymer ?
#
loop_
_entity_poly.entity_id
_entity_poly.type
_entity_poly.pdbx_seq_one_letter_code
_entity_poly.pdbx_strand_id
1 'polypeptide(L)' 'MIKVGIVTASDKGARGEREDVSAQTIRDIVGEIGGVVEEYRIVPDEQVLLEQAMTDMIDNKGVHLLLTTGG' A
#
# COMPACT_ATOMS: atom_id res chain seq x y z
N MET A 1 -2.36 -18.60 0.26
CA MET A 1 -1.49 -17.49 -0.16
C MET A 1 -1.94 -16.24 0.56
N ILE A 2 -1.02 -15.49 1.17
CA ILE A 2 -1.38 -14.28 1.94
C ILE A 2 -1.58 -13.13 0.94
N LYS A 3 -2.81 -12.59 0.85
CA LYS A 3 -3.13 -11.43 0.03
C LYS A 3 -2.70 -10.17 0.78
N VAL A 4 -1.76 -9.42 0.21
CA VAL A 4 -1.20 -8.22 0.82
C VAL A 4 -1.63 -6.98 0.04
N GLY A 5 -2.04 -5.94 0.77
CA GLY A 5 -2.22 -4.59 0.24
C GLY A 5 -1.09 -3.68 0.70
N ILE A 6 -0.70 -2.72 -0.15
CA ILE A 6 0.24 -1.65 0.20
C ILE A 6 -0.44 -0.29 0.05
N VAL A 7 -0.31 0.56 1.07
CA VAL A 7 -0.69 1.97 1.01
C VAL A 7 0.52 2.84 1.34
N THR A 8 0.98 3.62 0.36
CA THR A 8 2.06 4.59 0.54
C THR A 8 1.46 5.97 0.80
N ALA A 9 1.74 6.56 1.95
CA ALA A 9 1.42 7.94 2.27
C ALA A 9 2.56 8.85 1.79
N SER A 10 2.31 9.65 0.76
CA SER A 10 3.27 10.64 0.27
C SER A 10 2.65 11.67 -0.67
N ASP A 11 2.70 12.94 -0.29
CA ASP A 11 2.36 14.06 -1.16
C ASP A 11 3.14 14.08 -2.49
N LYS A 12 4.46 13.87 -2.42
CA LYS A 12 5.32 13.85 -3.62
C LYS A 12 5.04 12.62 -4.48
N GLY A 13 4.85 11.47 -3.85
CA GLY A 13 4.50 10.23 -4.55
C GLY A 13 3.16 10.34 -5.27
N ALA A 14 2.14 10.91 -4.59
CA ALA A 14 0.81 11.12 -5.17
C ALA A 14 0.83 12.10 -6.35
N ARG A 15 1.77 13.06 -6.38
CA ARG A 15 2.01 13.96 -7.52
C ARG A 15 2.92 13.37 -8.61
N GLY A 16 3.47 12.17 -8.42
CA GLY A 16 4.42 11.56 -9.34
C GLY A 16 5.80 12.21 -9.36
N GLU A 17 6.12 13.03 -8.35
CA GLU A 17 7.42 13.71 -8.22
C GLU A 17 8.49 12.80 -7.61
N ARG A 18 8.09 11.63 -7.10
CA ARG A 18 8.96 10.66 -6.44
C ARG A 18 8.53 9.23 -6.78
N GLU A 19 9.49 8.41 -7.16
CA GLU A 19 9.31 6.97 -7.30
C GLU A 19 9.19 6.28 -5.94
N ASP A 20 8.25 5.34 -5.85
CA ASP A 20 7.97 4.58 -4.63
C ASP A 20 8.80 3.28 -4.55
N VAL A 21 10.07 3.44 -4.21
CA VAL A 21 11.01 2.33 -4.00
C VAL A 21 10.64 1.49 -2.76
N SER A 22 9.91 2.08 -1.80
CA SER A 22 9.45 1.38 -0.61
C SER A 22 8.45 0.28 -0.96
N ALA A 23 7.48 0.58 -1.84
CA ALA A 23 6.53 -0.42 -2.31
C ALA A 23 7.22 -1.59 -3.04
N GLN A 24 8.28 -1.32 -3.81
CA GLN A 24 9.06 -2.39 -4.43
C GLN A 24 9.74 -3.28 -3.39
N THR A 25 10.39 -2.68 -2.39
CA THR A 25 11.03 -3.42 -1.29
C THR A 25 10.02 -4.30 -0.55
N ILE A 26 8.81 -3.79 -0.30
CA ILE A 26 7.74 -4.54 0.35
C ILE A 26 7.30 -5.72 -0.54
N ARG A 27 7.19 -5.55 -1.86
CA ARG A 27 6.83 -6.64 -2.79
C ARG A 27 7.84 -7.79 -2.71
N ASP A 28 9.12 -7.46 -2.67
CA ASP A 28 10.19 -8.45 -2.62
C ASP A 28 10.12 -9.26 -1.31
N ILE A 29 10.01 -8.58 -0.17
CA ILE A 29 9.87 -9.21 1.16
C ILE A 29 8.59 -10.06 1.25
N VAL A 30 7.47 -9.56 0.74
CA VAL A 30 6.20 -10.29 0.70
C VAL A 30 6.33 -11.57 -0.13
N GLY A 31 7.06 -11.52 -1.25
CA GLY A 31 7.36 -12.68 -2.08
C GLY A 31 8.17 -13.74 -1.33
N GLU A 32 9.17 -13.35 -0.55
CA GLU A 32 10.00 -14.25 0.25
C GLU A 32 9.20 -15.07 1.28
N ILE A 33 8.11 -14.50 1.81
CA ILE A 33 7.23 -15.17 2.78
C ILE A 33 6.04 -15.90 2.12
N GLY A 34 6.01 -16.02 0.79
CA GLY A 34 4.93 -16.69 0.06
C GLY A 34 3.60 -15.91 0.04
N GLY A 35 3.65 -14.60 0.28
CA GLY A 35 2.55 -13.68 0.08
C GLY A 35 2.54 -13.11 -1.35
N VAL A 36 1.44 -12.46 -1.72
CA VAL A 36 1.30 -11.76 -2.99
C VAL A 36 0.68 -10.39 -2.75
N VAL A 37 1.32 -9.36 -3.29
CA VAL A 37 0.78 -7.99 -3.28
C VAL A 37 -0.22 -7.84 -4.42
N GLU A 38 -1.50 -7.94 -4.07
CA GLU A 38 -2.62 -7.86 -5.02
C GLU A 38 -3.11 -6.43 -5.20
N GLU A 39 -2.87 -5.55 -4.23
CA GLU A 39 -3.35 -4.17 -4.25
C GLU A 39 -2.25 -3.21 -3.79
N TYR A 40 -2.21 -2.05 -4.44
CA TYR A 40 -1.23 -1.00 -4.16
C TYR A 40 -1.81 0.36 -4.46
N ARG A 41 -1.61 1.32 -3.55
CA ARG A 41 -1.98 2.72 -3.75
C ARG A 41 -0.93 3.65 -3.17
N ILE A 42 -0.71 4.78 -3.84
CA ILE A 42 -0.11 5.96 -3.25
C ILE A 42 -1.23 6.96 -2.98
N VAL A 43 -1.27 7.51 -1.76
CA VAL A 43 -2.22 8.54 -1.34
C VAL A 43 -1.45 9.72 -0.76
N PRO A 44 -1.95 10.96 -0.87
CA PRO A 44 -1.39 12.12 -0.17
C PRO A 44 -1.39 11.92 1.34
N ASP A 45 -0.68 12.79 2.07
CA ASP A 45 -0.63 12.77 3.53
C ASP A 45 -1.91 13.40 4.15
N GLU A 46 -3.07 12.89 3.71
CA GLU A 46 -4.40 13.31 4.12
C GLU A 46 -5.15 12.18 4.82
N GLN A 47 -5.47 12.39 6.10
CA GLN A 47 -6.16 11.41 6.98
C GLN A 47 -7.36 10.75 6.30
N VAL A 48 -8.25 11.54 5.71
CA VAL A 48 -9.49 11.03 5.10
C VAL A 48 -9.21 10.12 3.90
N LEU A 49 -8.21 10.46 3.08
CA LEU A 49 -7.85 9.66 1.91
C LEU A 49 -7.16 8.35 2.33
N LEU A 50 -6.34 8.40 3.37
CA LEU A 50 -5.74 7.20 3.97
C LEU A 50 -6.81 6.27 4.52
N GLU A 51 -7.75 6.78 5.31
CA GLU A 51 -8.86 5.99 5.86
C GLU A 51 -9.68 5.34 4.74
N GLN A 52 -10.08 6.10 3.72
CA GLN A 52 -10.81 5.56 2.57
C GLN A 52 -10.03 4.46 1.83
N ALA A 53 -8.73 4.67 1.61
CA ALA A 53 -7.88 3.69 0.94
C ALA A 53 -7.76 2.40 1.78
N MET A 54 -7.50 2.53 3.08
CA MET A 54 -7.35 1.38 3.98
C MET A 54 -8.67 0.61 4.17
N THR A 55 -9.80 1.32 4.33
CA THR A 55 -11.13 0.71 4.41
C THR A 55 -11.47 -0.06 3.15
N ASP A 56 -11.24 0.51 1.97
CA ASP A 56 -11.50 -0.19 0.71
C ASP A 56 -10.63 -1.45 0.54
N MET A 57 -9.36 -1.40 0.96
CA MET A 57 -8.46 -2.56 0.94
C MET A 57 -8.99 -3.72 1.80
N ILE A 58 -9.59 -3.40 2.94
CA ILE A 58 -10.10 -4.40 3.88
C ILE A 58 -11.49 -4.87 3.43
N ASP A 59 -12.44 -3.95 3.30
CA ASP A 59 -13.86 -4.26 3.14
C ASP A 59 -14.20 -4.74 1.73
N ASN A 60 -13.56 -4.18 0.70
CA ASN A 60 -13.89 -4.47 -0.70
C ASN A 60 -12.84 -5.35 -1.38
N LYS A 61 -11.55 -5.15 -1.07
CA LYS A 61 -10.47 -5.95 -1.66
C LYS A 61 -10.17 -7.22 -0.88
N GLY A 62 -10.54 -7.30 0.40
CA GLY A 62 -10.33 -8.49 1.22
C GLY A 62 -8.86 -8.87 1.37
N VAL A 63 -7.97 -7.88 1.51
CA VAL A 63 -6.55 -8.17 1.82
C VAL A 63 -6.44 -8.80 3.21
N HIS A 64 -5.56 -9.79 3.37
CA HIS A 64 -5.31 -10.46 4.66
C HIS A 64 -4.33 -9.67 5.53
N LEU A 65 -3.46 -8.88 4.90
CA LEU A 65 -2.46 -8.03 5.54
C LEU A 65 -2.38 -6.72 4.77
N LEU A 66 -2.44 -5.60 5.48
CA LEU A 66 -2.25 -4.26 4.94
C LEU A 66 -0.95 -3.68 5.50
N LEU A 67 -0.04 -3.28 4.62
CA LEU A 67 1.21 -2.64 4.97
C LEU A 67 1.17 -1.18 4.54
N THR A 68 1.36 -0.27 5.48
CA THR A 68 1.50 1.15 5.19
C THR A 68 2.98 1.54 5.20
N THR A 69 3.33 2.54 4.38
CA THR A 69 4.68 3.12 4.39
C THR A 69 4.60 4.61 4.05
N GLY A 70 5.52 5.41 4.59
CA GLY A 70 5.38 6.87 4.58
C GLY A 70 4.49 7.38 5.71
N GLY A 71 4.25 8.69 5.70
CA GLY A 71 3.61 9.46 6.77
C GLY A 71 4.15 10.89 6.83
#